data_AF-A0A132TPR3-F1
#
_entry.id   AF-A0A132TPR3-F1
#
_cell.length_a   1.000
_cell.length_b   1.000
_cell.length_c   1.000
_cell.angle_alpha   90.00
_cell.angle_beta   90.00
_cell.angle_gamma   90.00
#
_symmetry.space_group_name_H-M   'P 1'
#
loop_
_entity.id
_entity.type
_entity.pdbx_description
1 polymer ?
#
loop_
_entity_poly.entity_id
_entity_poly.type
_entity_poly.pdbx_seq_one_letter_code
_entity_poly.pdbx_strand_id
1 'polypeptide(L)'
;MKSAAHTYAEKAIQSIRSVEADPDCNNKDYGRLCLLFPSMVQVNGLRLTVAFFQSKGKSQKTLHQRYLQDLAATVGSAAWETGLSTNDMMDYRDLTRHVLQAAVWFKRYAEAILKVEAADGLDS
;
A
#
# COMPACT_ATOMS: atom_id res chain seq x y z
N MET A 1 14.37 14.91 -15.32
CA MET A 1 13.17 14.56 -14.52
C MET A 1 13.28 13.09 -14.12
N LYS A 2 13.23 12.78 -12.81
CA LYS A 2 13.15 11.37 -12.36
C LYS A 2 11.78 10.80 -12.79
N SER A 3 11.75 9.60 -13.36
CA SER A 3 10.50 8.93 -13.75
C SER A 3 9.62 8.64 -12.52
N ALA A 4 8.30 8.72 -12.63
CA ALA A 4 7.37 8.43 -11.53
C ALA A 4 7.62 7.04 -10.91
N ALA A 5 7.97 6.06 -11.75
CA ALA A 5 8.34 4.72 -11.29
C ALA A 5 9.56 4.71 -10.37
N HIS A 6 10.56 5.55 -10.63
CA HIS A 6 11.75 5.67 -9.78
C HIS A 6 11.40 6.32 -8.43
N THR A 7 10.57 7.37 -8.44
CA THR A 7 10.07 8.00 -7.20
C THR A 7 9.28 7.01 -6.34
N TYR A 8 8.41 6.20 -6.95
CA TYR A 8 7.67 5.17 -6.23
C TYR A 8 8.59 4.10 -5.65
N ALA A 9 9.58 3.65 -6.41
CA ALA A 9 10.57 2.70 -5.92
C ALA A 9 11.38 3.24 -4.73
N GLU A 10 11.86 4.49 -4.79
CA GLU A 10 12.62 5.15 -3.71
C GLU A 10 11.79 5.31 -2.43
N LYS A 11 10.53 5.74 -2.55
CA LYS A 11 9.66 5.89 -1.37
C LYS A 11 9.23 4.55 -0.78
N ALA A 12 8.88 3.58 -1.64
CA ALA A 12 8.47 2.25 -1.18
C ALA A 12 9.60 1.55 -0.42
N ILE A 13 10.86 1.60 -0.90
CA ILE A 13 11.97 0.98 -0.19
C ILE A 13 12.24 1.67 1.15
N GLN A 14 12.06 3.00 1.23
CA GLN A 14 12.20 3.74 2.49
C GLN A 14 11.14 3.31 3.52
N SER A 15 9.88 3.19 3.12
CA SER A 15 8.80 2.70 3.99
C SER A 15 9.06 1.26 4.45
N ILE A 16 9.48 0.36 3.55
CA ILE A 16 9.77 -1.04 3.90
C ILE A 16 10.94 -1.15 4.88
N ARG A 17 12.01 -0.35 4.71
CA ARG A 17 13.13 -0.34 5.65
C ARG A 17 12.75 0.26 7.00
N SER A 18 11.85 1.25 7.02
CA SER A 18 11.29 1.81 8.26
C SER A 18 10.47 0.77 9.03
N VAL A 19 9.74 -0.09 8.32
CA VAL A 19 9.05 -1.25 8.91
C VAL A 19 10.05 -2.28 9.43
N GLU A 20 11.04 -2.66 8.62
CA GLU A 20 12.07 -3.64 9.00
C GLU A 20 12.83 -3.25 10.28
N ALA A 21 13.16 -1.96 10.42
CA ALA A 21 13.91 -1.42 11.55
C ALA A 21 13.06 -1.20 12.81
N ASP A 22 11.73 -1.33 12.73
CA ASP A 22 10.81 -1.12 13.84
C ASP A 22 10.55 -2.44 14.58
N PRO A 23 11.11 -2.64 15.79
CA PRO A 23 11.00 -3.90 16.51
C PRO A 23 9.58 -4.19 17.01
N ASP A 24 8.73 -3.18 17.13
CA ASP A 24 7.33 -3.33 17.55
C ASP A 24 6.40 -3.65 16.37
N CYS A 25 6.92 -3.57 15.14
CA CYS A 25 6.16 -3.82 13.92
C CYS A 25 6.28 -5.29 13.49
N ASN A 26 5.13 -5.97 13.33
CA ASN A 26 5.14 -7.32 12.75
C ASN A 26 5.41 -7.23 11.23
N ASN A 27 6.68 -7.37 10.86
CA ASN A 27 7.17 -7.33 9.48
C ASN A 27 6.44 -8.30 8.55
N LYS A 28 6.13 -9.52 9.04
CA LYS A 28 5.45 -10.52 8.22
C LYS A 28 4.03 -10.10 7.88
N ASP A 29 3.29 -9.59 8.86
CA ASP A 29 1.91 -9.14 8.64
C ASP A 29 1.86 -7.91 7.74
N TYR A 30 2.78 -6.95 7.90
CA TYR A 30 2.89 -5.81 6.99
C TYR A 30 3.22 -6.28 5.56
N GLY A 31 4.16 -7.20 5.41
CA GLY A 31 4.50 -7.77 4.11
C GLY A 31 3.31 -8.47 3.46
N ARG A 32 2.54 -9.28 4.21
CA ARG A 32 1.30 -9.90 3.72
C ARG A 32 0.31 -8.88 3.18
N LEU A 33 0.15 -7.74 3.84
CA LEU A 33 -0.70 -6.64 3.35
C LEU A 33 -0.19 -6.07 2.02
N CYS A 34 1.13 -5.92 1.86
CA CYS A 34 1.74 -5.45 0.61
C CYS A 34 1.48 -6.43 -0.55
N LEU A 35 1.49 -7.74 -0.29
CA LEU A 35 1.23 -8.76 -1.30
C LEU A 35 -0.26 -8.81 -1.68
N LEU A 36 -1.15 -8.64 -0.70
CA LEU A 36 -2.60 -8.76 -0.85
C LEU A 36 -3.28 -7.53 -1.46
N PHE A 37 -2.78 -6.34 -1.17
CA PHE A 37 -3.47 -5.10 -1.56
C PHE A 37 -3.64 -4.92 -3.08
N PRO A 38 -2.62 -5.14 -3.94
CA PRO A 38 -2.79 -4.95 -5.39
C PRO A 38 -3.89 -5.81 -5.99
N SER A 39 -4.00 -7.07 -5.56
CA SER A 39 -5.05 -7.98 -6.05
C SER A 39 -6.42 -7.56 -5.55
N MET A 40 -6.55 -7.14 -4.29
CA MET A 40 -7.81 -6.58 -3.78
C MET A 40 -8.26 -5.35 -4.56
N VAL A 41 -7.35 -4.43 -4.91
CA VAL A 41 -7.70 -3.24 -5.70
C VAL A 41 -8.19 -3.63 -7.10
N GLN A 42 -7.59 -4.64 -7.73
CA GLN A 42 -8.02 -5.12 -9.04
C GLN A 42 -9.42 -5.77 -9.01
N VAL A 43 -9.75 -6.50 -7.94
CA VAL A 43 -11.03 -7.22 -7.81
C VAL A 43 -12.15 -6.29 -7.31
N ASN A 44 -11.88 -5.49 -6.28
CA ASN A 44 -12.89 -4.73 -5.54
C ASN A 44 -12.91 -3.23 -5.91
N GLY A 45 -11.85 -2.73 -6.56
CA GLY A 45 -11.63 -1.31 -6.77
C GLY A 45 -11.00 -0.61 -5.57
N LEU A 46 -10.32 0.51 -5.84
CA LEU A 46 -9.51 1.23 -4.85
C LEU A 46 -10.32 1.67 -3.61
N ARG A 47 -11.49 2.28 -3.79
CA ARG A 47 -12.30 2.80 -2.67
C ARG A 47 -12.68 1.72 -1.67
N LEU A 48 -13.20 0.59 -2.16
CA LEU A 48 -13.66 -0.49 -1.31
C LEU A 48 -12.49 -1.14 -0.58
N THR A 49 -11.35 -1.35 -1.26
CA THR A 49 -10.13 -1.86 -0.62
C THR A 49 -9.62 -0.92 0.48
N VAL A 50 -9.57 0.40 0.24
CA VAL A 50 -9.16 1.38 1.24
C VAL A 50 -10.12 1.37 2.43
N ALA A 51 -11.43 1.37 2.20
CA ALA A 51 -12.43 1.29 3.26
C ALA A 51 -12.29 0.00 4.09
N PHE A 52 -11.99 -1.14 3.44
CA PHE A 52 -11.73 -2.41 4.13
C PHE A 52 -10.50 -2.30 5.05
N PHE A 53 -9.38 -1.77 4.55
CA PHE A 53 -8.17 -1.58 5.35
C PHE A 53 -8.40 -0.60 6.52
N GLN A 54 -9.13 0.50 6.29
CA GLN A 54 -9.53 1.43 7.34
C GLN A 54 -10.43 0.76 8.40
N SER A 55 -11.34 -0.14 7.99
CA SER A 55 -12.20 -0.86 8.93
C SER A 55 -11.43 -1.80 9.85
N LYS A 56 -10.35 -2.42 9.35
CA LYS A 56 -9.39 -3.22 10.13
C LYS A 56 -8.46 -2.34 10.98
N GLY A 57 -8.46 -1.01 10.75
CA GLY A 57 -7.67 0.00 11.46
C GLY A 57 -8.34 0.70 12.64
N LYS A 58 -9.54 0.26 13.06
CA LYS A 58 -10.29 0.93 14.15
C LYS A 58 -9.62 0.88 15.53
N SER A 59 -8.51 0.16 15.68
CA SER A 59 -7.57 0.28 16.81
C SER A 59 -6.35 1.06 16.30
N GLN A 60 -6.07 2.26 16.81
CA GLN A 60 -5.16 3.29 16.24
C GLN A 60 -3.67 2.93 16.00
N LYS A 61 -3.28 1.66 15.93
CA LYS A 61 -1.92 1.19 15.62
C LYS A 61 -1.90 -0.05 14.73
N THR A 62 -2.89 -0.27 13.86
CA THR A 62 -2.83 -1.45 13.00
C THR A 62 -1.96 -1.22 11.76
N LEU A 63 -1.29 -2.29 11.34
CA LEU A 63 -0.44 -2.33 10.14
C LEU A 63 -1.19 -1.93 8.86
N HIS A 64 -2.51 -2.14 8.83
CA HIS A 64 -3.37 -1.72 7.72
C HIS A 64 -3.36 -0.19 7.54
N GLN A 65 -3.47 0.56 8.65
CA GLN A 65 -3.45 2.01 8.59
C GLN A 65 -2.06 2.54 8.24
N ARG A 66 -1.00 1.94 8.81
CA ARG A 66 0.40 2.28 8.45
C ARG A 66 0.64 2.09 6.95
N TYR A 67 0.26 0.95 6.41
CA TYR A 67 0.40 0.66 4.98
C TYR A 67 -0.35 1.66 4.08
N LEU A 68 -1.58 2.05 4.45
CA LEU A 68 -2.31 3.08 3.69
C LEU A 68 -1.61 4.44 3.74
N GLN A 69 -1.02 4.81 4.88
CA GLN A 69 -0.26 6.05 5.01
C GLN A 69 1.02 6.04 4.17
N ASP A 70 1.75 4.91 4.16
CA ASP A 70 2.95 4.73 3.34
C ASP A 70 2.63 4.83 1.84
N LEU A 71 1.54 4.21 1.40
CA LEU A 71 1.05 4.33 0.03
C LEU A 71 0.63 5.76 -0.31
N ALA A 72 -0.16 6.41 0.55
CA ALA A 72 -0.60 7.79 0.34
C ALA A 72 0.61 8.74 0.25
N ALA A 73 1.61 8.59 1.10
CA ALA A 73 2.85 9.36 1.04
C ALA A 73 3.66 9.08 -0.23
N THR A 74 3.61 7.85 -0.75
CA THR A 74 4.27 7.45 -1.99
C THR A 74 3.65 8.11 -3.22
N VAL A 75 2.33 8.02 -3.34
CA VAL A 75 1.58 8.55 -4.50
C VAL A 75 1.35 10.07 -4.38
N GLY A 76 1.36 10.59 -3.15
CA GLY A 76 1.10 11.99 -2.79
C GLY A 76 -0.24 12.13 -2.05
N SER A 77 -0.20 12.58 -0.79
CA SER A 77 -1.38 12.61 0.09
C SER A 77 -2.53 13.46 -0.45
N ALA A 78 -2.21 14.58 -1.10
CA ALA A 78 -3.24 15.41 -1.75
C ALA A 78 -3.95 14.65 -2.89
N ALA A 79 -3.20 14.00 -3.78
CA ALA A 79 -3.77 13.21 -4.86
C ALA A 79 -4.59 12.02 -4.34
N TRP A 80 -4.14 11.42 -3.24
CA TRP A 80 -4.83 10.34 -2.54
C TRP A 80 -6.20 10.79 -2.01
N GLU A 81 -6.24 11.87 -1.21
CA GLU A 81 -7.48 12.37 -0.60
C GLU A 81 -8.48 12.86 -1.66
N THR A 82 -8.00 13.63 -2.63
CA THR A 82 -8.83 14.15 -3.73
C THR A 82 -9.37 13.01 -4.59
N GLY A 83 -8.53 12.08 -5.05
CA GLY A 83 -8.98 11.00 -5.92
C GLY A 83 -9.85 9.95 -5.21
N LEU A 84 -9.74 9.78 -3.90
CA LEU A 84 -10.66 8.92 -3.15
C LEU A 84 -12.04 9.56 -2.98
N SER A 85 -12.13 10.90 -2.86
CA SER A 85 -13.38 11.62 -2.61
C SER A 85 -14.06 12.18 -3.86
N THR A 86 -13.36 12.22 -5.00
CA THR A 86 -13.88 12.81 -6.26
C THR A 86 -15.07 12.03 -6.83
N ASN A 87 -15.97 12.70 -7.54
CA ASN A 87 -16.96 12.01 -8.39
C ASN A 87 -16.49 11.91 -9.85
N ASP A 88 -15.33 12.50 -10.18
CA ASP A 88 -14.74 12.42 -11.51
C ASP A 88 -14.10 11.04 -11.75
N MET A 89 -14.57 10.38 -12.80
CA MET A 89 -14.10 9.05 -13.17
C MET A 89 -12.66 9.05 -13.69
N MET A 90 -12.22 10.13 -14.33
CA MET A 90 -10.87 10.24 -14.88
C MET A 90 -9.86 10.36 -13.74
N ASP A 91 -10.07 11.29 -12.82
CA ASP A 91 -9.21 11.47 -11.64
C ASP A 91 -9.13 10.19 -10.79
N TYR A 92 -10.27 9.51 -10.59
CA TYR A 92 -10.30 8.26 -9.83
C TYR A 92 -9.51 7.14 -10.53
N ARG A 93 -9.64 7.01 -11.86
CA ARG A 93 -8.88 6.02 -12.63
C ARG A 93 -7.39 6.33 -12.66
N ASP A 94 -7.04 7.60 -12.70
CA ASP A 94 -5.65 8.06 -12.70
C ASP A 94 -5.00 7.77 -11.35
N LEU A 95 -5.68 8.10 -10.24
CA LEU A 95 -5.24 7.71 -8.89
C LEU A 95 -5.09 6.18 -8.79
N THR A 96 -6.09 5.42 -9.25
CA THR A 96 -6.05 3.95 -9.17
C THR A 96 -4.83 3.38 -9.90
N ARG A 97 -4.46 3.92 -11.06
CA ARG A 97 -3.24 3.49 -11.79
C ARG A 97 -1.98 3.80 -10.99
N HIS A 98 -1.86 5.00 -10.44
CA HIS A 98 -0.69 5.37 -9.63
C HIS A 98 -0.57 4.53 -8.35
N VAL A 99 -1.69 4.28 -7.66
CA VAL A 99 -1.71 3.44 -6.47
C VAL A 99 -1.28 2.01 -6.79
N LEU A 100 -1.78 1.42 -7.88
CA LEU A 100 -1.37 0.08 -8.30
C LEU A 100 0.12 0.02 -8.65
N GLN A 101 0.65 1.03 -9.36
CA GLN A 101 2.08 1.11 -9.68
C GLN A 101 2.95 1.21 -8.43
N ALA A 102 2.55 2.02 -7.44
CA ALA A 102 3.24 2.12 -6.17
C ALA A 102 3.15 0.79 -5.40
N ALA A 103 1.96 0.19 -5.29
CA ALA A 103 1.74 -1.04 -4.54
C ALA A 103 2.54 -2.23 -5.11
N VAL A 104 2.81 -2.28 -6.42
CA VAL A 104 3.72 -3.27 -7.02
C VAL A 104 5.14 -3.15 -6.47
N TRP A 105 5.65 -1.94 -6.23
CA TRP A 105 6.96 -1.75 -5.61
C TRP A 105 6.98 -2.18 -4.15
N PHE A 106 5.93 -1.87 -3.38
CA PHE A 106 5.76 -2.36 -2.01
C PHE A 106 5.77 -3.89 -1.96
N LYS A 107 5.01 -4.55 -2.85
CA LYS A 107 5.00 -6.01 -2.98
C LYS A 107 6.41 -6.56 -3.22
N ARG A 108 7.13 -6.05 -4.23
CA ARG A 108 8.48 -6.53 -4.59
C ARG A 108 9.46 -6.41 -3.43
N TYR A 109 9.42 -5.30 -2.70
CA TYR A 109 10.32 -5.07 -1.57
C TYR A 109 9.91 -5.84 -0.32
N ALA A 110 8.62 -6.06 -0.08
CA ALA A 110 8.16 -6.95 0.98
C ALA A 110 8.65 -8.38 0.75
N GLU A 111 8.56 -8.89 -0.48
CA GLU A 111 9.12 -10.20 -0.86
C GLU A 111 10.64 -10.24 -0.67
N ALA A 112 11.36 -9.22 -1.15
CA ALA A 112 12.82 -9.20 -1.15
C ALA A 112 13.45 -8.97 0.24
N ILE A 113 12.87 -8.07 1.05
CA ILE A 113 13.42 -7.58 2.33
C ILE A 113 12.75 -8.27 3.50
N LEU A 114 11.42 -8.22 3.57
CA LEU A 114 10.65 -8.81 4.68
C LEU A 114 10.49 -10.33 4.56
N LYS A 115 10.94 -10.92 3.44
CA LYS A 115 10.94 -12.37 3.15
C LYS A 115 9.56 -13.00 3.29
N VAL A 116 8.53 -12.32 2.79
CA VAL A 116 7.15 -12.81 2.77
C VAL A 116 6.81 -13.39 1.41
N GLU A 117 6.15 -14.54 1.38
CA GLU A 117 5.71 -15.18 0.14
C GLU A 117 4.18 -15.11 -0.02
N ALA A 118 3.69 -15.16 -1.27
CA ALA A 118 2.26 -15.14 -1.54
C ALA A 118 1.52 -16.37 -0.97
N ALA A 119 2.25 -17.45 -0.70
CA ALA A 119 1.74 -18.67 -0.06
C ALA A 119 1.53 -18.52 1.46
N ASP A 120 2.06 -17.46 2.09
CA ASP A 120 1.86 -17.21 3.54
C ASP A 120 0.46 -16.67 3.89
N GLY A 121 -0.50 -16.73 2.94
CA GLY A 121 -1.83 -16.16 3.05
C GLY A 121 -2.86 -17.12 3.65
N LEU A 122 -3.36 -16.77 4.84
CA LEU A 122 -4.64 -17.19 5.45
C LEU A 122 -4.74 -18.54 6.18
N ASP A 123 -3.64 -19.06 6.75
CA ASP A 123 -3.73 -20.06 7.84
C ASP A 123 -3.44 -19.39 9.19
N SER A 124 -4.45 -18.77 9.80
CA SER A 124 -4.49 -18.42 11.23
C SER A 124 -5.94 -18.34 11.70
#